data_AF-A0AAV9IBD7-F1
#
_entry.id   AF-A0AAV9IBD7-F1
#
_cell.length_a   1.000
_cell.length_b   1.000
_cell.length_c   1.000
_cell.angle_alpha   90.00
_cell.angle_beta   90.00
_cell.angle_gamma   90.00
#
_symmetry.space_group_name_H-M   'P 1'
#
loop_
_entity.id
_entity.type
_entity.pdbx_description
1 polymer ?
#
loop_
_entity_poly.entity_id
_entity_poly.type
_entity_poly.pdbx_seq_one_letter_code
_entity_poly.pdbx_strand_id
1 'polypeptide(L)'
;MVAASPSRKLEIQCGVLKRTLKDISAYQKEFTEMKEQIQRATPDQPYQQWQKVLEETERMVSDSYRRLSEAVDSLQKLQTQMENLRGTKEWEQADALLQEAQQVLSQTSKV
;
A
#
# COMPACT_ATOMS: atom_id res chain seq x y z
N MET A 1 5.16 -28.64 -14.89
CA MET A 1 4.93 -27.30 -14.31
C MET A 1 5.30 -26.27 -15.36
N VAL A 2 4.34 -25.53 -15.92
CA VAL A 2 4.63 -24.45 -16.88
C VAL A 2 5.06 -23.24 -16.06
N ALA A 3 6.32 -22.82 -16.19
CA ALA A 3 6.78 -21.58 -15.58
C ALA A 3 5.92 -20.42 -16.11
N ALA A 4 5.37 -19.60 -15.20
CA ALA A 4 4.62 -18.41 -15.59
C ALA A 4 5.48 -17.55 -16.52
N SER A 5 4.88 -17.07 -17.62
CA SER A 5 5.56 -16.19 -18.56
C SER A 5 6.14 -14.97 -17.82
N PRO A 6 7.28 -14.40 -18.25
CA PRO A 6 7.86 -13.21 -17.63
C PRO A 6 6.84 -12.07 -17.46
N SER A 7 5.98 -11.87 -18.47
CA SER A 7 4.85 -10.93 -18.41
C SER A 7 3.88 -11.21 -17.26
N ARG A 8 3.55 -12.49 -17.00
CA ARG A 8 2.65 -12.88 -15.92
C ARG A 8 3.21 -12.59 -14.54
N LYS A 9 4.53 -12.69 -14.36
CA LYS A 9 5.18 -12.33 -13.09
C LYS A 9 5.06 -10.83 -12.81
N LEU A 10 5.28 -9.98 -13.82
CA LEU A 10 5.05 -8.53 -13.70
C LEU A 10 3.60 -8.22 -13.34
N GLU A 11 2.63 -8.84 -14.02
CA GLU A 11 1.20 -8.65 -13.71
C GLU A 11 0.85 -9.01 -12.26
N ILE A 12 1.35 -10.15 -11.77
CA ILE A 12 1.11 -10.60 -10.40
C ILE A 12 1.65 -9.56 -9.42
N GLN A 13 2.87 -9.09 -9.64
CA GLN A 13 3.53 -8.15 -8.74
C GLN A 13 2.89 -6.76 -8.80
N CYS A 14 2.45 -6.31 -9.98
CA CYS A 14 1.59 -5.13 -10.12
C CYS A 14 0.29 -5.28 -9.33
N GLY A 15 -0.32 -6.47 -9.35
CA GLY A 15 -1.51 -6.78 -8.57
C GLY A 15 -1.28 -6.72 -7.07
N VAL A 16 -0.11 -7.17 -6.59
CA VAL A 16 0.29 -7.03 -5.18
C VAL A 16 0.37 -5.55 -4.82
N LEU A 17 1.11 -4.75 -5.60
CA LEU A 17 1.28 -3.33 -5.33
C LEU A 17 -0.05 -2.56 -5.30
N LYS A 18 -0.94 -2.83 -6.27
CA LYS A 18 -2.30 -2.24 -6.31
C LYS A 18 -3.14 -2.56 -5.08
N ARG A 19 -3.06 -3.78 -4.55
CA ARG A 19 -3.81 -4.16 -3.34
C ARG A 19 -3.25 -3.44 -2.13
N THR A 20 -1.93 -3.41 -1.97
CA THR A 20 -1.31 -2.71 -0.85
C THR A 20 -1.62 -1.20 -0.85
N LEU A 21 -1.65 -0.56 -2.02
CA LEU A 21 -2.08 0.85 -2.14
C LEU A 21 -3.53 1.07 -1.68
N LYS A 22 -4.44 0.15 -2.04
CA LYS A 22 -5.84 0.20 -1.59
C LYS A 22 -5.96 -0.03 -0.09
N ASP A 23 -5.20 -0.97 0.46
CA ASP A 23 -5.19 -1.26 1.89
C ASP A 23 -4.75 -0.02 2.68
N ILE A 24 -3.68 0.66 2.24
CA ILE A 24 -3.24 1.93 2.84
C ILE A 24 -4.36 2.97 2.82
N SER A 25 -4.98 3.20 1.66
CA SER A 25 -6.05 4.19 1.53
C SER A 25 -7.25 3.86 2.43
N ALA A 26 -7.62 2.58 2.55
CA ALA A 26 -8.71 2.14 3.42
C ALA A 26 -8.38 2.39 4.90
N TYR A 27 -7.22 1.93 5.37
CA TYR A 27 -6.83 2.08 6.78
C TYR A 27 -6.59 3.54 7.17
N GLN A 28 -6.08 4.38 6.27
CA GLN A 28 -5.94 5.82 6.52
C GLN A 28 -7.30 6.50 6.69
N LYS A 29 -8.28 6.12 5.87
CA LYS A 29 -9.63 6.61 5.99
C LYS A 29 -10.25 6.20 7.32
N GLU A 30 -10.15 4.92 7.67
CA GLU A 30 -10.63 4.39 8.96
C GLU A 30 -9.96 5.10 10.15
N PHE A 31 -8.64 5.31 10.10
CA PHE A 31 -7.91 6.05 11.13
C PHE A 31 -8.43 7.48 11.29
N THR A 32 -8.69 8.17 10.17
CA THR A 32 -9.20 9.54 10.18
C THR A 32 -10.61 9.60 10.77
N GLU A 33 -11.51 8.72 10.32
CA GLU A 33 -12.89 8.65 10.82
C GLU A 33 -12.93 8.32 12.32
N MET A 34 -12.11 7.36 12.77
CA MET A 34 -12.01 6.99 14.18
C MET A 34 -11.45 8.14 15.03
N LYS A 35 -10.43 8.85 14.53
CA LYS A 35 -9.86 10.02 15.21
C LYS A 35 -10.90 11.14 15.36
N GLU A 36 -11.69 11.41 14.34
CA GLU A 36 -12.79 12.38 14.41
C GLU A 36 -13.89 11.94 15.39
N GLN A 37 -14.24 10.65 15.41
CA GLN A 37 -15.20 10.09 16.34
C GLN A 37 -14.74 10.26 17.80
N ILE A 38 -13.47 9.98 18.08
CA ILE A 38 -12.85 10.15 19.41
C ILE A 38 -12.85 11.62 19.82
N GLN A 39 -12.55 12.55 18.90
CA GLN A 39 -12.57 13.99 19.19
C GLN A 39 -13.96 14.53 19.55
N ARG A 40 -15.02 13.89 19.03
CA ARG A 40 -16.41 14.27 19.30
C ARG A 40 -17.03 13.47 20.45
N ALA A 41 -16.23 12.69 21.18
CA ALA A 41 -16.75 11.77 22.18
C ALA A 41 -17.38 12.49 23.39
N THR A 42 -18.52 11.99 23.85
CA THR A 42 -19.17 12.40 25.10
C THR A 42 -18.84 11.42 26.25
N PRO A 43 -19.01 11.80 27.53
CA PRO A 43 -18.67 10.93 28.66
C PRO A 43 -19.33 9.55 28.68
N ASP A 44 -20.53 9.42 28.11
CA ASP A 44 -21.29 8.16 28.04
C ASP A 44 -20.82 7.19 26.93
N GLN A 45 -19.83 7.60 26.14
CA GLN A 45 -19.32 6.80 25.02
C GLN A 45 -18.07 6.00 25.39
N PRO A 46 -17.80 4.87 24.71
CA PRO A 46 -16.69 3.98 25.03
C PRO A 46 -15.33 4.51 24.52
N TYR A 47 -14.96 5.73 24.93
CA TYR A 47 -13.75 6.45 24.50
C TYR A 47 -12.47 5.60 24.62
N GLN A 48 -12.27 4.93 25.76
CA GLN A 48 -11.10 4.09 26.01
C GLN A 48 -11.02 2.89 25.05
N GLN A 49 -12.16 2.36 24.62
CA GLN A 49 -12.20 1.29 23.63
C GLN A 49 -11.84 1.81 22.25
N TRP A 50 -12.38 2.97 21.86
CA TRP A 50 -12.05 3.59 20.58
C TRP A 50 -10.58 3.98 20.46
N GLN A 51 -9.96 4.46 21.54
CA GLN A 51 -8.51 4.73 21.54
C GLN A 51 -7.69 3.47 21.25
N LYS A 52 -8.04 2.31 21.82
CA LYS A 52 -7.36 1.04 21.52
C LYS A 52 -7.51 0.66 20.05
N VAL A 53 -8.71 0.81 19.50
CA VAL A 53 -8.97 0.53 18.08
C VAL A 53 -8.19 1.50 17.19
N LEU A 54 -8.08 2.77 17.57
CA LEU A 54 -7.29 3.77 16.83
C LEU A 54 -5.80 3.38 16.81
N GLU A 55 -5.23 2.97 17.94
CA GLU A 55 -3.84 2.49 18.02
C GLU A 55 -3.61 1.23 17.16
N GLU A 56 -4.56 0.29 17.16
CA GLU A 56 -4.49 -0.88 16.29
C GLU A 56 -4.55 -0.50 14.80
N THR A 57 -5.42 0.45 14.45
CA THR A 57 -5.56 0.96 13.08
C THR A 57 -4.28 1.68 12.63
N GLU A 58 -3.67 2.48 13.50
CA GLU A 58 -2.38 3.14 13.23
C GLU A 58 -1.25 2.15 12.94
N ARG A 59 -1.20 1.05 13.70
CA ARG A 59 -0.26 -0.05 13.45
C ARG A 59 -0.52 -0.71 12.09
N MET A 60 -1.77 -0.86 11.68
CA MET A 60 -2.13 -1.40 10.36
C MET A 60 -1.75 -0.47 9.21
N VAL A 61 -1.93 0.84 9.37
CA VAL A 61 -1.42 1.83 8.40
C VAL A 61 0.10 1.69 8.25
N SER A 62 0.81 1.65 9.38
CA SER A 62 2.28 1.54 9.40
C SER A 62 2.79 0.25 8.75
N ASP A 63 2.18 -0.90 9.08
CA ASP A 63 2.54 -2.19 8.47
C ASP A 63 2.23 -2.22 6.96
N SER A 64 1.14 -1.58 6.53
CA SER A 64 0.78 -1.48 5.12
C SER A 64 1.81 -0.67 4.33
N TYR A 65 2.37 0.39 4.92
CA TYR A 65 3.48 1.13 4.32
C TYR A 65 4.77 0.30 4.23
N ARG A 66 5.09 -0.48 5.26
CA ARG A 66 6.23 -1.42 5.20
C ARG A 66 6.05 -2.42 4.06
N ARG A 67 4.87 -3.04 3.94
CA ARG A 67 4.54 -3.96 2.84
C ARG A 67 4.59 -3.28 1.48
N LEU A 68 4.22 -2.00 1.39
CA LEU A 68 4.31 -1.24 0.15
C LEU A 68 5.77 -1.06 -0.28
N SER A 69 6.65 -0.70 0.66
CA SER A 69 8.09 -0.60 0.40
C SER A 69 8.67 -1.91 -0.12
N GLU A 70 8.35 -3.03 0.52
CA GLU A 70 8.81 -4.36 0.10
C GLU A 70 8.28 -4.75 -1.29
N ALA A 71 7.03 -4.39 -1.60
CA ALA A 71 6.42 -4.64 -2.89
C ALA A 71 7.04 -3.77 -4.00
N VAL A 72 7.38 -2.50 -3.70
CA VAL A 72 8.12 -1.60 -4.60
C VAL A 72 9.49 -2.20 -4.92
N ASP A 73 10.28 -2.56 -3.90
CA ASP A 73 11.61 -3.15 -4.09
C ASP A 73 11.54 -4.43 -4.93
N SER A 74 10.54 -5.26 -4.67
CA SER A 74 10.33 -6.51 -5.40
C SER A 74 9.97 -6.27 -6.87
N LEU A 75 9.09 -5.30 -7.15
CA LEU A 75 8.71 -4.97 -8.53
C LEU A 75 9.84 -4.30 -9.29
N GLN A 76 10.63 -3.43 -8.66
CA GLN A 76 11.83 -2.83 -9.26
C GLN A 76 12.88 -3.88 -9.61
N LYS A 77 13.19 -4.80 -8.70
CA LYS A 77 14.10 -5.92 -8.97
C LYS A 77 13.60 -6.76 -10.15
N LEU A 78 12.29 -6.98 -10.23
CA LEU A 78 11.69 -7.73 -11.33
C LEU A 78 11.79 -7.00 -12.67
N GLN A 79 11.60 -5.67 -12.68
CA GLN A 79 11.83 -4.84 -13.87
C GLN A 79 13.29 -4.91 -14.34
N THR A 80 14.27 -4.80 -13.43
CA THR A 80 15.70 -4.95 -13.81
C THR A 80 15.97 -6.32 -14.45
N GLN A 81 15.35 -7.38 -13.96
CA GLN A 81 15.50 -8.74 -14.52
C GLN A 81 14.77 -8.93 -15.87
N MET A 82 13.80 -8.08 -16.18
CA MET A 82 12.90 -8.22 -17.34
C MET A 82 12.96 -7.01 -18.26
N GLU A 83 14.12 -6.36 -18.36
CA GLU A 83 14.30 -5.15 -19.18
C GLU A 83 13.95 -5.38 -20.67
N ASN A 84 13.99 -6.63 -21.13
CA ASN A 84 13.53 -7.04 -22.45
C ASN A 84 12.02 -6.83 -22.68
N LEU A 85 11.23 -6.56 -21.64
CA LEU A 85 9.81 -6.21 -21.72
C LEU A 85 9.59 -4.70 -21.73
N ARG A 86 10.64 -3.88 -21.72
CA ARG A 86 10.52 -2.42 -21.77
C ARG A 86 9.75 -1.96 -23.00
N GLY A 87 8.80 -1.05 -22.80
CA GLY A 87 7.90 -0.54 -23.84
C GLY A 87 6.69 -1.44 -24.13
N THR A 88 6.56 -2.60 -23.47
CA THR A 88 5.29 -3.34 -23.50
C THR A 88 4.29 -2.74 -22.53
N LYS A 89 3.00 -3.06 -22.73
CA LYS A 89 1.92 -2.58 -21.88
C LYS A 89 2.11 -2.98 -20.41
N GLU A 90 2.60 -4.19 -20.16
CA GLU A 90 2.85 -4.70 -18.81
C GLU A 90 3.97 -3.92 -18.11
N TRP A 91 5.01 -3.53 -18.85
CA TRP A 91 6.08 -2.71 -18.31
C TRP A 91 5.61 -1.30 -17.98
N GLU A 92 4.91 -0.64 -18.90
CA GLU A 92 4.34 0.70 -18.70
C GLU A 92 3.39 0.73 -17.49
N GLN A 93 2.58 -0.32 -17.33
CA GLN A 93 1.72 -0.47 -16.15
C GLN A 93 2.51 -0.62 -14.85
N ALA A 94 3.58 -1.42 -14.85
CA ALA A 94 4.46 -1.57 -13.71
C ALA A 94 5.15 -0.24 -13.35
N ASP A 95 5.63 0.51 -14.34
CA ASP A 95 6.29 1.80 -14.15
C ASP A 95 5.34 2.84 -13.53
N ALA A 96 4.14 2.99 -14.10
CA ALA A 96 3.14 3.90 -13.57
C ALA A 96 2.76 3.58 -12.10
N LEU A 97 2.62 2.29 -11.78
CA LEU A 97 2.31 1.86 -10.41
C LEU A 97 3.47 2.07 -9.44
N LEU A 98 4.71 1.88 -9.89
CA LEU A 98 5.90 2.19 -9.09
C LEU A 98 5.97 3.68 -8.77
N GLN A 99 5.71 4.54 -9.74
CA GLN A 99 5.67 5.99 -9.53
C GLN A 99 4.60 6.37 -8.50
N GLU A 100 3.38 5.85 -8.63
CA GLU A 100 2.30 6.07 -7.67
C GLU A 100 2.70 5.60 -6.26
N ALA A 101 3.25 4.38 -6.14
CA ALA A 101 3.66 3.83 -4.85
C ALA A 101 4.79 4.61 -4.19
N GLN A 102 5.77 5.09 -4.97
CA GLN A 102 6.85 5.93 -4.47
C GLN A 102 6.35 7.30 -4.01
N GLN A 103 5.40 7.91 -4.73
CA GLN A 103 4.76 9.14 -4.29
C GLN A 103 4.08 8.95 -2.93
N VAL A 104 3.32 7.88 -2.77
CA VAL A 104 2.66 7.52 -1.50
C VAL A 104 3.67 7.32 -0.38
N LEU A 105 4.77 6.59 -0.60
CA LEU A 105 5.83 6.39 0.41
C LEU A 105 6.53 7.71 0.79
N SER A 106 6.75 8.60 -0.18
CA SER A 106 7.39 9.90 0.06
C SER A 106 6.51 10.86 0.88
N GLN A 107 5.19 10.71 0.79
CA GLN A 107 4.23 11.50 1.56
C GLN A 107 4.20 11.04 3.03
N THR A 108 4.33 9.74 3.30
CA THR A 108 4.39 9.20 4.66
C THR A 108 5.60 9.68 5.44
N SER A 109 6.76 9.81 4.78
CA SER A 109 7.99 10.24 5.46
C SER A 109 7.98 11.72 5.86
N LYS A 110 6.96 12.49 5.46
CA LYS A 110 6.78 13.92 5.77
C LYS A 110 5.75 14.18 6.88
N VAL A 111 5.11 13.14 7.41
CA VAL A 111 4.16 13.20 8.54
C VAL A 111 4.86 12.70 9.80
#